data_AF-A0A7J7SSD2-F1
#
_entry.id   AF-A0A7J7SSD2-F1
#
_cell.length_a   1.000
_cell.length_b   1.000
_cell.length_c   1.000
_cell.angle_alpha   90.00
_cell.angle_beta   90.00
_cell.angle_gamma   90.00
#
_symmetry.space_group_name_H-M   'P 1'
#
loop_
_entity.id
_entity.type
_entity.pdbx_description
1 polymer ?
#
loop_
_entity_poly.entity_id
_entity_poly.type
_entity_poly.pdbx_seq_one_letter_code
_entity_poly.pdbx_strand_id
1 'polypeptide(L)'
;MDVAWGSGQVKGFLLLGGLHLLFSLVWTCCGEQPVYEPCSPSLYLARVKSTALGNNLPVAPEEVFLGDQCPGTSVPDGFYESRYHPTGCTIRIEVLPGDRLLFLSDF
;
A
#
# COMPACT_ATOMS: atom_id res chain seq x y z
N MET A 1 -20.58 -8.37 -60.17
CA MET A 1 -19.73 -9.19 -59.29
C MET A 1 -19.79 -8.54 -57.93
N ASP A 2 -20.82 -8.91 -57.17
CA ASP A 2 -21.11 -8.38 -55.86
C ASP A 2 -20.21 -9.10 -54.84
N VAL A 3 -19.31 -8.35 -54.21
CA VAL A 3 -18.57 -8.85 -53.04
C VAL A 3 -19.27 -8.31 -51.80
N ALA A 4 -20.12 -9.17 -51.22
CA ALA A 4 -20.68 -8.97 -49.90
C ALA A 4 -19.55 -9.03 -48.85
N TRP A 5 -19.12 -7.87 -48.33
CA TRP A 5 -18.15 -7.79 -47.25
C TRP A 5 -18.88 -7.95 -45.90
N GLY A 6 -18.65 -9.10 -45.26
CA GLY A 6 -19.40 -9.60 -44.12
C GLY A 6 -19.43 -8.69 -42.89
N SER A 7 -20.64 -8.55 -42.35
CA SER A 7 -21.02 -7.91 -41.07
C SER A 7 -20.52 -8.65 -39.82
N GLY A 8 -19.34 -9.29 -39.88
CA GLY A 8 -18.82 -10.17 -38.83
C GLY A 8 -17.72 -9.55 -37.95
N GLN A 9 -17.10 -8.43 -38.37
CA GLN A 9 -15.87 -7.95 -37.71
C GLN A 9 -16.12 -7.04 -36.51
N VAL A 10 -17.22 -6.29 -36.45
CA VAL A 10 -17.45 -5.30 -35.37
C VAL A 10 -17.69 -5.90 -33.98
N LYS A 11 -18.10 -7.17 -33.88
CA LYS A 11 -18.40 -7.83 -32.59
C LYS A 11 -17.16 -8.35 -31.86
N GLY A 12 -16.14 -8.79 -32.60
CA GLY A 12 -14.90 -9.33 -32.02
C GLY A 12 -14.05 -8.25 -31.35
N PHE A 13 -13.99 -7.05 -31.95
CA PHE A 13 -13.21 -5.93 -31.42
C PHE A 13 -13.78 -5.36 -30.11
N LEU A 14 -15.11 -5.36 -29.95
CA LEU A 14 -15.74 -4.89 -28.71
C LEU A 14 -15.45 -5.81 -27.52
N LEU A 15 -15.45 -7.13 -27.76
CA LEU A 15 -15.16 -8.13 -26.72
C LEU A 15 -13.68 -8.10 -26.31
N LEU A 16 -12.76 -7.96 -27.29
CA LEU A 16 -11.32 -7.91 -27.02
C LEU A 16 -10.92 -6.59 -26.35
N GLY A 17 -11.46 -5.46 -26.80
CA GLY A 17 -11.21 -4.14 -26.21
C GLY A 17 -11.75 -4.00 -24.79
N GLY A 18 -12.94 -4.56 -24.52
CA GLY A 18 -13.52 -4.59 -23.17
C GLY A 18 -12.71 -5.44 -22.19
N LEU A 19 -12.17 -6.58 -22.63
CA LEU A 19 -11.32 -7.45 -21.81
C LEU A 19 -9.97 -6.79 -21.46
N HIS A 20 -9.36 -6.06 -22.41
CA HIS A 20 -8.13 -5.31 -22.16
C HIS A 20 -8.32 -4.18 -21.14
N LEU A 21 -9.46 -3.48 -21.18
CA LEU A 21 -9.77 -2.45 -20.18
C LEU A 21 -9.93 -3.04 -18.78
N LEU A 22 -10.57 -4.22 -18.66
CA LEU A 22 -10.71 -4.92 -17.38
C LEU A 22 -9.35 -5.35 -16.80
N PHE A 23 -8.44 -5.87 -17.63
CA PHE A 23 -7.09 -6.27 -17.17
C PHE A 23 -6.24 -5.08 -16.71
N SER A 24 -6.36 -3.93 -17.37
CA SER A 24 -5.66 -2.70 -16.97
C SER A 24 -6.09 -2.18 -15.60
N LEU A 25 -7.38 -2.30 -15.26
CA LEU A 25 -7.93 -1.87 -13.96
C LEU A 25 -7.50 -2.78 -12.80
N VAL A 26 -7.25 -4.06 -13.06
CA VAL A 26 -6.75 -5.00 -12.03
C VAL A 26 -5.28 -4.71 -11.68
N TRP A 27 -4.48 -4.29 -12.66
CA TRP A 27 -3.04 -4.07 -12.47
C TRP A 27 -2.72 -2.86 -11.59
N THR A 28 -3.54 -1.80 -11.61
CA THR A 28 -3.29 -0.58 -10.83
C THR A 28 -3.45 -0.74 -9.32
N CYS A 29 -3.99 -1.86 -8.84
CA CYS A 29 -4.24 -2.11 -7.42
C CYS A 29 -3.18 -3.01 -6.74
N CYS A 30 -2.20 -3.55 -7.50
CA CYS A 30 -1.16 -4.45 -6.99
C CYS A 30 0.24 -3.82 -7.05
N GLY A 31 0.38 -2.55 -6.63
CA GLY A 31 1.70 -2.05 -6.22
C GLY A 31 2.13 -2.76 -4.94
N GLU A 32 3.42 -3.11 -4.79
CA GLU A 32 3.95 -3.57 -3.51
C GLU A 32 3.58 -2.54 -2.43
N GLN A 33 2.80 -2.95 -1.43
CA GLN A 33 2.37 -2.03 -0.39
C GLN A 33 3.58 -1.74 0.52
N PRO A 34 4.10 -0.50 0.55
CA PRO A 34 5.34 -0.20 1.24
C PRO A 34 5.18 -0.26 2.77
N VAL A 35 3.93 -0.32 3.25
CA VAL A 35 3.55 -0.33 4.67
C VAL A 35 2.63 -1.52 4.99
N TYR A 36 3.07 -2.41 5.88
CA TYR A 36 2.23 -3.48 6.45
C TYR A 36 1.90 -3.17 7.90
N GLU A 37 0.60 -3.09 8.23
CA GLU A 37 0.10 -2.75 9.56
C GLU A 37 -1.01 -3.73 10.03
N PRO A 38 -0.70 -4.74 10.86
CA PRO A 38 -1.72 -5.47 11.58
C PRO A 38 -2.20 -4.60 12.76
N CYS A 39 -3.34 -3.94 12.59
CA CYS A 39 -3.93 -3.11 13.63
C CYS A 39 -4.42 -3.98 14.80
N SER A 40 -3.80 -3.83 15.97
CA SER A 40 -4.29 -4.39 17.25
C SER A 40 -4.59 -3.26 18.22
N PRO A 41 -5.67 -3.33 19.04
CA PRO A 41 -5.95 -2.32 20.06
C PRO A 41 -4.83 -2.13 21.09
N SER A 42 -3.93 -3.10 21.21
CA SER A 42 -2.82 -3.12 22.18
C SER A 42 -1.44 -2.94 21.55
N LEU A 43 -1.34 -2.94 20.23
CA LEU A 43 -0.06 -2.90 19.52
C LEU A 43 -0.22 -2.18 18.18
N TYR A 44 0.56 -1.10 18.02
CA TYR A 44 0.82 -0.49 16.73
C TYR A 44 2.04 -1.17 16.10
N LEU A 45 1.86 -1.72 14.90
CA LEU A 45 2.93 -2.34 14.12
C LEU A 45 2.97 -1.69 12.75
N ALA A 46 4.04 -1.00 12.42
CA ALA A 46 4.23 -0.48 11.07
C ALA A 46 5.55 -0.98 10.50
N ARG A 47 5.48 -1.54 9.30
CA ARG A 47 6.64 -2.07 8.58
C ARG A 47 6.86 -1.29 7.29
N VAL A 48 8.00 -0.62 7.14
CA VAL A 48 8.34 0.23 5.99
C VAL A 48 9.50 -0.38 5.21
N LYS A 49 9.43 -0.43 3.88
CA LYS A 49 10.56 -0.86 3.04
C LYS A 49 11.70 0.15 3.15
N SER A 50 12.95 -0.30 3.30
CA SER A 50 14.11 0.59 3.51
C SER A 50 14.35 1.59 2.38
N THR A 51 13.79 1.34 1.20
CA THR A 51 13.88 2.19 0.02
C THR A 51 12.70 3.16 -0.14
N ALA A 52 11.68 3.11 0.72
CA ALA A 52 10.43 3.86 0.54
C ALA A 52 10.59 5.36 0.80
N LEU A 53 11.53 5.76 1.66
CA LEU A 53 11.66 7.14 2.16
C LEU A 53 12.64 8.02 1.36
N GLY A 54 13.42 7.42 0.44
CA GLY A 54 14.55 8.09 -0.21
C GLY A 54 14.61 7.92 -1.74
N ASN A 55 13.52 8.15 -2.49
CA ASN A 55 13.49 7.97 -3.95
C ASN A 55 13.99 6.58 -4.41
N ASN A 56 13.62 5.52 -3.70
CA ASN A 56 14.12 4.15 -3.89
C ASN A 56 15.59 3.90 -3.49
N LEU A 57 16.24 4.86 -2.84
CA LEU A 57 17.54 4.65 -2.21
C LEU A 57 17.36 4.06 -0.81
N PRO A 58 18.21 3.12 -0.40
CA PRO A 58 18.19 2.60 0.95
C PRO A 58 18.54 3.72 1.94
N VAL A 59 17.63 3.97 2.86
CA VAL A 59 17.80 4.89 3.99
C VAL A 59 18.44 4.12 5.14
N ALA A 60 19.28 4.75 5.95
CA ALA A 60 19.94 4.07 7.05
C ALA A 60 18.95 3.84 8.21
N PRO A 61 19.10 2.76 9.02
CA PRO A 61 18.18 2.48 10.12
C PRO A 61 18.06 3.63 11.14
N GLU A 62 19.12 4.41 11.31
CA GLU A 62 19.21 5.53 12.24
C GLU A 62 18.54 6.80 11.70
N GLU A 63 18.01 6.75 10.49
CA GLU A 63 17.29 7.85 9.84
C GLU A 63 15.78 7.59 9.78
N VAL A 64 15.31 6.42 10.25
CA VAL A 64 13.89 6.01 10.19
C VAL A 64 13.29 5.97 11.59
N PHE A 65 12.31 6.84 11.82
CA PHE A 65 11.65 6.99 13.11
C PHE A 65 10.14 7.06 12.97
N LEU A 66 9.45 6.62 14.02
CA LEU A 66 8.01 6.82 14.19
C LEU A 66 7.77 8.04 15.09
N GLY A 67 6.89 8.94 14.67
CA GLY A 67 6.49 10.10 15.46
C GLY A 67 7.70 10.92 15.93
N ASP A 68 7.79 11.15 17.25
CA ASP A 68 8.91 11.90 17.84
C ASP A 68 10.09 10.97 18.16
N GLN A 69 10.87 10.64 17.13
CA GLN A 69 12.16 9.95 17.21
C GLN A 69 12.12 8.53 17.81
N CYS A 70 10.99 7.83 17.73
CA CYS A 70 10.95 6.42 18.14
C CYS A 70 11.63 5.52 17.09
N PRO A 71 12.72 4.82 17.42
CA PRO A 71 13.52 4.10 16.43
C PRO A 71 12.82 2.84 15.91
N GLY A 72 12.86 2.65 14.59
CA GLY A 72 12.52 1.37 14.00
C GLY A 72 13.60 0.32 14.24
N THR A 73 13.23 -0.96 14.15
CA THR A 73 14.18 -2.08 14.13
C THR A 73 14.35 -2.59 12.71
N SER A 74 15.59 -2.82 12.27
CA SER A 74 15.83 -3.47 10.98
C SER A 74 15.44 -4.95 11.08
N VAL A 75 14.65 -5.40 10.12
CA VAL A 75 14.23 -6.80 10.00
C VAL A 75 14.68 -7.37 8.65
N PRO A 76 14.71 -8.71 8.49
CA PRO A 76 15.06 -9.33 7.22
C PRO A 76 14.24 -8.78 6.04
N ASP A 77 14.75 -9.00 4.83
CA ASP A 77 14.12 -8.62 3.57
C ASP A 77 14.07 -7.10 3.29
N GLY A 78 14.88 -6.31 4.01
CA GLY A 78 15.04 -4.87 3.72
C GLY A 78 13.89 -4.02 4.23
N PHE A 79 13.36 -4.36 5.40
CA PHE A 79 12.31 -3.58 6.05
C PHE A 79 12.75 -3.03 7.39
N TYR A 80 12.12 -1.93 7.79
CA TYR A 80 12.13 -1.38 9.13
C TYR A 80 10.80 -1.64 9.79
N GLU A 81 10.82 -2.04 11.06
CA GLU A 81 9.64 -2.38 11.83
C GLU A 81 9.57 -1.56 13.12
N SER A 82 8.48 -0.81 13.28
CA SER A 82 8.14 -0.07 14.49
C SER A 82 7.06 -0.82 15.26
N ARG A 83 7.35 -1.18 16.51
CA ARG A 83 6.46 -1.91 17.42
C ARG A 83 6.28 -1.14 18.71
N TYR A 84 5.12 -0.52 18.88
CA TYR A 84 4.85 0.32 20.04
C TYR A 84 3.44 0.14 20.58
N HIS A 85 3.27 0.44 21.88
CA HIS A 85 1.95 0.57 22.44
C HIS A 85 1.23 1.76 21.77
N PRO A 86 -0.07 1.69 21.48
CA PRO A 86 -0.78 2.77 20.77
C PRO A 86 -0.82 4.13 21.47
N THR A 87 -0.42 4.20 22.73
CA THR A 87 -0.28 5.45 23.51
C THR A 87 1.17 5.95 23.58
N GLY A 88 2.12 5.24 22.96
CA GLY A 88 3.52 5.60 22.89
C GLY A 88 3.85 6.33 21.59
N CYS A 89 5.07 6.90 21.49
CA CYS A 89 5.62 7.46 20.26
C CYS A 89 4.74 8.51 19.57
N THR A 90 3.97 9.27 20.36
CA THR A 90 3.09 10.32 19.87
C THR A 90 2.02 9.82 18.89
N ILE A 91 1.70 8.51 18.94
CA ILE A 91 0.60 7.92 18.18
C ILE A 91 -0.71 8.50 18.73
N ARG A 92 -1.50 9.14 17.86
CA ARG A 92 -2.82 9.67 18.20
C ARG A 92 -3.88 8.62 17.89
N ILE A 93 -4.86 8.50 18.77
CA ILE A 93 -5.98 7.58 18.61
C ILE A 93 -7.26 8.40 18.47
N GLU A 94 -7.97 8.21 17.37
CA GLU A 94 -9.31 8.77 17.17
C GLU A 94 -10.35 7.65 17.21
N VAL A 95 -11.44 7.88 17.95
CA VAL A 95 -12.57 6.95 18.01
C VAL A 95 -13.55 7.33 16.91
N LEU A 96 -13.73 6.44 15.95
CA LEU A 96 -14.65 6.59 14.83
C LEU A 96 -15.98 5.87 15.12
N PRO A 97 -17.08 6.27 14.46
CA PRO A 97 -18.37 5.61 14.61
C PRO A 97 -18.30 4.11 14.28
N GLY A 98 -19.10 3.31 15.00
CA GLY A 98 -19.17 1.86 14.79
C GLY A 98 -17.98 1.10 15.37
N ASP A 99 -17.50 1.50 16.56
CA ASP A 99 -16.43 0.84 17.32
C ASP A 99 -15.11 0.71 16.56
N ARG A 100 -14.79 1.72 15.75
CA ARG A 100 -13.55 1.79 14.97
C ARG A 100 -12.55 2.70 15.66
N LEU A 101 -11.28 2.32 15.59
CA LEU A 101 -10.16 3.13 16.05
C LEU A 101 -9.29 3.51 14.85
N LEU A 102 -8.91 4.78 14.78
CA LEU A 102 -7.94 5.29 13.83
C LEU A 102 -6.66 5.64 14.59
N PHE A 103 -5.55 5.03 14.19
CA PHE A 103 -4.21 5.33 14.70
C PHE A 103 -3.50 6.26 13.72
N LEU A 104 -2.96 7.38 14.21
CA LEU A 104 -2.30 8.41 13.41
C LEU A 104 -0.89 8.64 13.97
N SER A 105 0.11 8.59 13.10
CA SER A 105 1.50 8.85 13.44
C SER A 105 2.25 9.38 12.22
N ASP A 106 3.26 10.21 12.47
CA ASP A 106 4.16 10.69 11.43
C ASP A 106 5.32 9.69 11.22
N PHE A 107 5.87 9.64 9.99
CA PHE A 107 6.95 8.77 9.54
C PHE A 107 8.03 9.55 8.79
#